data_AF-A0AAD6TNA2-F1
#
_entry.id   AF-A0AAD6TNA2-F1
#
_cell.length_a   1.000
_cell.length_b   1.000
_cell.length_c   1.000
_cell.angle_alpha   90.00
_cell.angle_beta   90.00
_cell.angle_gamma   90.00
#
_symmetry.space_group_name_H-M   'P 1'
#
loop_
_entity.id
_entity.type
_entity.pdbx_description
1 polymer ?
#
loop_
_entity_poly.entity_id
_entity_poly.type
_entity_poly.pdbx_seq_one_letter_code
_entity_poly.pdbx_strand_id
1 'polypeptide(L)'
;DLNVELVNPFTRKIAQKWQQVFEANVFGSLITSTVACIDQLVDDIQRSAPSGLRDRAKLQGKSCHEEARVALDKMVEAVERDLDAVQKQTSRAIAPHVKEQLCDGYEEAMKERGKGAVKRQKVRGILREK
;
A
#
# COMPACT_ATOMS: atom_id res chain seq x y z
N ASP A 1 6.15 -8.10 24.61
CA ASP A 1 5.82 -9.42 24.05
C ASP A 1 6.91 -9.78 23.05
N LEU A 2 7.62 -10.90 23.25
CA LEU A 2 8.75 -11.31 22.42
C LEU A 2 8.36 -11.47 20.94
N ASN A 3 7.12 -11.93 20.66
CA ASN A 3 6.63 -12.04 19.29
C ASN A 3 6.57 -10.67 18.60
N VAL A 4 6.16 -9.63 19.34
CA VAL A 4 6.09 -8.26 18.82
C VAL A 4 7.49 -7.73 18.52
N GLU A 5 8.49 -8.04 19.36
CA GLU A 5 9.89 -7.65 19.12
C GLU A 5 10.50 -8.36 17.90
N LEU A 6 10.17 -9.63 17.68
CA LEU A 6 10.64 -10.41 16.52
C LEU A 6 9.96 -9.98 15.21
N VAL A 7 8.71 -9.50 15.29
CA VAL A 7 7.95 -9.01 14.13
C VAL A 7 8.36 -7.58 13.74
N ASN A 8 8.81 -6.76 14.69
CA ASN A 8 9.15 -5.35 14.47
C ASN A 8 10.08 -5.08 13.27
N PRO A 9 11.18 -5.83 13.03
CA PRO A 9 12.03 -5.63 11.87
C PRO A 9 11.30 -5.87 10.54
N PHE A 10 10.41 -6.86 10.48
CA PHE A 10 9.61 -7.15 9.30
C PHE A 10 8.58 -6.04 9.05
N THR A 11 7.86 -5.62 10.10
CA THR A 11 6.89 -4.53 10.00
C THR A 11 7.54 -3.22 9.54
N ARG A 12 8.74 -2.89 10.05
CA ARG A 12 9.47 -1.69 9.62
C ARG A 12 9.89 -1.74 8.15
N LYS A 13 10.44 -2.87 7.68
CA LYS A 13 10.83 -3.02 6.27
C LYS A 13 9.61 -2.94 5.33
N ILE A 14 8.50 -3.56 5.73
CA ILE A 14 7.26 -3.54 4.96
C ILE A 14 6.67 -2.13 4.95
N ALA A 15 6.64 -1.43 6.08
CA ALA A 15 6.19 -0.03 6.15
C ALA A 15 7.00 0.88 5.22
N GLN A 16 8.32 0.73 5.17
CA GLN A 16 9.17 1.52 4.26
C GLN A 16 8.85 1.26 2.78
N LYS A 17 8.48 0.03 2.41
CA LYS A 17 8.07 -0.30 1.04
C LYS A 17 6.71 0.27 0.69
N TRP A 18 5.76 0.25 1.63
CA TRP A 18 4.48 0.90 1.44
C TRP A 18 4.62 2.41 1.28
N GLN A 19 5.47 3.05 2.09
CA GLN A 19 5.76 4.47 1.94
C GLN A 19 6.26 4.80 0.53
N GLN A 20 7.16 3.99 -0.03
CA GLN A 20 7.64 4.16 -1.42
C GLN A 20 6.50 4.05 -2.46
N VAL A 21 5.51 3.20 -2.22
CA VAL A 21 4.35 3.04 -3.13
C VAL A 21 3.40 4.24 -3.03
N PHE A 22 3.14 4.73 -1.83
CA PHE A 22 2.26 5.89 -1.61
C PHE A 22 2.91 7.22 -2.01
N GLU A 23 4.24 7.35 -1.89
CA GLU A 23 4.98 8.53 -2.34
C GLU A 23 5.25 8.51 -3.85
N ALA A 24 5.30 7.33 -4.46
CA ALA A 24 5.32 7.24 -5.90
C ALA A 24 4.00 7.80 -6.43
N ASN A 25 4.05 8.88 -7.21
CA ASN A 25 2.91 9.41 -7.93
C ASN A 25 2.49 8.45 -9.07
N VAL A 26 2.07 7.23 -8.72
CA VAL A 26 1.89 6.11 -9.66
C VAL A 26 0.82 6.44 -10.70
N PHE A 27 -0.20 7.19 -10.29
CA PHE A 27 -1.34 7.54 -11.13
C PHE A 27 -1.20 8.92 -11.80
N GLY A 28 -0.20 9.73 -11.43
CA GLY A 28 -0.06 11.06 -12.01
C GLY A 28 0.10 11.04 -13.53
N SER A 29 0.91 10.12 -14.05
CA SER A 29 1.09 9.97 -15.51
C SER A 29 -0.21 9.59 -16.22
N LEU A 30 -1.04 8.74 -15.60
CA LEU A 30 -2.34 8.32 -16.12
C LEU A 30 -3.33 9.49 -16.15
N ILE A 31 -3.42 10.26 -15.05
CA ILE A 31 -4.28 11.44 -14.97
C ILE A 31 -3.88 12.44 -16.05
N THR A 32 -2.61 12.82 -16.11
CA THR A 32 -2.12 13.80 -17.08
C THR A 32 -2.38 13.35 -18.52
N SER A 33 -2.13 12.08 -18.84
CA SER A 33 -2.34 11.56 -20.20
C SER A 33 -3.82 11.50 -20.57
N THR A 34 -4.68 11.14 -19.62
CA THR A 34 -6.13 11.07 -19.84
C THR A 34 -6.73 12.46 -20.06
N VAL A 35 -6.36 13.42 -19.22
CA VAL A 35 -6.80 14.83 -19.36
C VAL A 35 -6.34 15.39 -20.70
N ALA A 36 -5.07 15.19 -21.08
CA ALA A 36 -4.55 15.65 -22.37
C ALA A 36 -5.30 15.05 -23.57
N CYS A 37 -5.70 13.78 -23.50
CA CYS A 37 -6.50 13.14 -24.53
C CYS A 37 -7.90 13.76 -24.65
N ILE A 38 -8.52 14.07 -23.51
CA ILE A 38 -9.85 14.71 -23.46
C ILE A 38 -9.78 16.13 -24.00
N ASP A 39 -8.77 16.91 -23.61
CA ASP A 39 -8.53 18.26 -24.14
C ASP A 39 -8.39 18.24 -25.66
N GLN A 40 -7.59 17.31 -26.18
CA GLN A 40 -7.41 17.16 -27.63
C GLN A 40 -8.73 16.84 -28.34
N LEU A 41 -9.52 15.91 -27.79
CA LEU A 41 -10.82 15.53 -28.35
C LEU A 41 -11.80 16.71 -28.34
N VAL A 42 -11.84 17.46 -27.23
CA VAL A 42 -12.70 18.65 -27.08
C VAL A 42 -12.30 19.72 -28.09
N ASP A 43 -11.02 19.93 -28.31
CA ASP A 43 -10.50 20.88 -29.30
C ASP A 43 -10.90 20.48 -30.73
N ASP A 44 -10.78 19.20 -31.07
CA ASP A 44 -11.16 18.67 -32.39
C ASP A 44 -12.68 18.81 -32.62
N ILE A 45 -13.50 18.61 -31.60
CA ILE A 45 -14.95 18.86 -31.64
C ILE A 45 -15.23 20.35 -31.86
N GLN A 46 -14.55 21.25 -31.13
CA GLN A 46 -14.75 22.69 -31.31
C GLN A 46 -14.37 23.18 -32.71
N ARG A 47 -13.29 22.63 -33.29
CA ARG A 47 -12.82 22.98 -34.64
C ARG A 47 -13.75 22.48 -35.74
N SER A 48 -14.33 21.29 -35.54
CA SER A 48 -15.27 20.69 -36.48
C SER A 48 -16.70 21.24 -36.36
N ALA A 49 -17.02 21.95 -35.28
CA ALA A 49 -18.34 22.53 -35.06
C ALA A 49 -18.67 23.68 -36.03
N PRO A 50 -19.92 23.75 -36.55
CA PRO A 50 -20.41 24.92 -37.27
C PRO A 50 -20.24 26.20 -36.45
N SER A 51 -20.01 27.34 -37.11
CA SER A 51 -19.70 28.62 -36.44
C SER A 51 -20.71 29.01 -35.36
N GLY A 52 -22.01 28.81 -35.60
CA GLY A 52 -23.07 29.09 -34.62
C GLY A 52 -23.13 28.15 -33.42
N LEU A 53 -22.35 27.06 -33.41
CA LEU A 53 -22.31 26.06 -32.34
C LEU A 53 -20.96 25.99 -31.61
N ARG A 54 -19.93 26.70 -32.07
CA ARG A 54 -18.59 26.64 -31.45
C ARG A 54 -18.58 27.06 -29.99
N ASP A 55 -19.27 28.14 -29.64
CA ASP A 55 -19.34 28.59 -28.24
C ASP A 55 -20.03 27.57 -27.34
N ARG A 56 -21.05 26.89 -27.87
CA ARG A 56 -21.75 25.81 -27.17
C ARG A 56 -20.86 24.56 -27.03
N ALA A 57 -20.15 24.19 -28.09
CA ALA A 57 -19.17 23.10 -28.07
C ALA A 57 -18.05 23.37 -27.05
N LYS A 58 -17.57 24.62 -26.97
CA LYS A 58 -16.59 25.06 -25.98
C LYS A 58 -17.10 24.98 -24.55
N LEU A 59 -18.35 25.41 -24.31
CA LEU A 59 -18.97 25.33 -22.98
C LEU A 59 -19.12 23.86 -22.53
N GLN A 60 -19.60 23.00 -23.43
CA GLN A 60 -19.73 21.56 -23.16
C GLN A 60 -18.38 20.87 -22.96
N GLY A 61 -17.37 21.27 -23.72
CA GLY A 61 -15.99 20.82 -23.54
C GLY A 61 -15.46 21.08 -22.13
N LYS A 62 -15.72 22.27 -21.57
CA LYS A 62 -15.36 22.59 -20.18
C LYS A 62 -16.07 21.70 -19.17
N SER A 63 -17.36 21.40 -19.38
CA SER A 63 -18.11 20.47 -18.50
C SER A 63 -17.52 19.07 -18.56
N CYS A 64 -17.24 18.57 -19.76
CA CYS A 64 -16.62 17.26 -19.98
C CYS A 64 -15.26 17.14 -19.28
N HIS A 65 -14.43 18.19 -19.38
CA HIS A 65 -13.14 18.24 -18.69
C HIS A 65 -13.29 18.15 -17.16
N GLU A 66 -14.23 18.92 -16.58
CA GLU A 66 -14.46 18.89 -15.13
C GLU A 66 -15.01 17.54 -14.67
N GLU A 67 -15.97 16.97 -15.40
CA GLU A 67 -16.52 15.65 -15.10
C GLU A 67 -15.45 14.55 -15.17
N ALA A 68 -14.58 14.60 -16.19
CA ALA A 68 -13.47 13.66 -16.32
C ALA A 68 -12.46 13.79 -15.18
N ARG A 69 -12.13 15.03 -14.78
CA ARG A 69 -11.25 15.27 -13.64
C ARG A 69 -11.83 14.68 -12.35
N VAL A 70 -13.09 14.97 -12.05
CA VAL A 70 -13.78 14.43 -10.87
C VAL A 70 -13.85 12.89 -10.91
N ALA A 71 -14.08 12.30 -12.08
CA ALA A 71 -14.10 10.85 -12.24
C ALA A 71 -12.71 10.23 -11.99
N LEU A 72 -11.65 10.83 -12.53
CA LEU A 72 -10.27 10.41 -12.32
C LEU A 72 -9.86 10.51 -10.84
N ASP A 73 -10.19 11.62 -10.18
CA ASP A 73 -9.90 11.81 -8.75
C ASP A 73 -10.59 10.74 -7.91
N LYS A 74 -11.87 10.46 -8.15
CA LYS A 74 -12.62 9.38 -7.47
C LYS A 74 -12.03 8.00 -7.72
N MET A 75 -11.51 7.74 -8.92
CA MET A 75 -10.85 6.47 -9.23
C MET A 75 -9.55 6.32 -8.44
N VAL A 76 -8.74 7.37 -8.36
CA VAL A 76 -7.51 7.35 -7.55
C VAL A 76 -7.84 7.17 -6.07
N GLU A 77 -8.81 7.91 -5.53
CA GLU A 77 -9.26 7.75 -4.15
C GLU A 77 -9.77 6.33 -3.84
N ALA A 78 -10.40 5.66 -4.82
CA ALA A 78 -10.81 4.26 -4.65
C ALA A 78 -9.60 3.33 -4.57
N VAL A 79 -8.63 3.50 -5.46
CA VAL A 79 -7.41 2.67 -5.47
C VAL A 79 -6.56 2.92 -4.23
N GLU A 80 -6.44 4.16 -3.77
CA GLU A 80 -5.73 4.50 -2.52
C GLU A 80 -6.38 3.81 -1.32
N ARG A 81 -7.71 3.82 -1.22
CA ARG A 81 -8.43 3.10 -0.15
C ARG A 81 -8.20 1.59 -0.19
N ASP A 82 -8.18 1.00 -1.38
CA ASP A 82 -7.92 -0.43 -1.55
C ASP A 82 -6.46 -0.78 -1.18
N LEU A 83 -5.50 0.04 -1.57
CA LEU A 83 -4.10 -0.11 -1.18
C LEU A 83 -3.93 -0.04 0.34
N ASP A 84 -4.60 0.91 0.99
CA ASP A 84 -4.65 1.05 2.45
C ASP A 84 -5.21 -0.21 3.14
N ALA A 85 -6.29 -0.78 2.58
CA ALA A 85 -6.91 -1.98 3.10
C ALA A 85 -5.96 -3.20 2.99
N VAL A 86 -5.32 -3.38 1.84
CA VAL A 86 -4.35 -4.45 1.59
C VAL A 86 -3.12 -4.31 2.48
N GLN A 87 -2.61 -3.08 2.66
CA GLN A 87 -1.50 -2.79 3.57
C GLN A 87 -1.83 -3.23 5.01
N LYS A 88 -3.00 -2.82 5.51
CA LYS A 88 -3.46 -3.15 6.87
C LYS A 88 -3.65 -4.65 7.03
N GLN A 89 -4.26 -5.32 6.05
CA GLN A 89 -4.45 -6.77 6.06
C GLN A 89 -3.12 -7.52 6.10
N THR A 90 -2.19 -7.16 5.21
CA THR A 90 -0.85 -7.77 5.14
C THR A 90 -0.11 -7.59 6.46
N SER A 91 -0.13 -6.38 7.03
CA SER A 91 0.55 -6.10 8.30
C SER A 91 -0.02 -6.92 9.46
N ARG A 92 -1.34 -7.13 9.49
CA ARG A 92 -2.02 -7.94 10.52
C ARG A 92 -1.73 -9.43 10.38
N ALA A 93 -1.43 -9.93 9.18
CA ALA A 93 -1.17 -11.35 8.92
C ALA A 93 0.24 -11.80 9.37
N ILE A 94 1.19 -10.88 9.53
CA ILE A 94 2.59 -11.21 9.86
C ILE A 94 2.71 -11.82 11.26
N ALA A 95 2.08 -11.21 12.27
CA ALA A 95 2.22 -11.67 13.66
C ALA A 95 1.68 -13.09 13.88
N PRO A 96 0.48 -13.46 13.38
CA PRO A 96 0.01 -14.85 13.41
C PRO A 96 0.97 -15.83 12.74
N HIS A 97 1.51 -15.46 11.57
CA HIS A 97 2.43 -16.32 10.84
C HIS A 97 3.76 -16.53 11.57
N VAL A 98 4.34 -15.46 12.13
CA VAL A 98 5.56 -15.57 12.95
C VAL A 98 5.31 -16.42 14.19
N LYS A 99 4.16 -16.27 14.85
CA LYS A 99 3.78 -17.09 16.00
C LYS A 99 3.71 -18.58 15.63
N GLU A 100 3.10 -18.91 14.50
CA GLU A 100 3.00 -20.27 13.98
C GLU A 100 4.38 -20.88 13.74
N GLN A 101 5.29 -20.15 13.08
CA GLN A 101 6.67 -20.62 12.82
C GLN A 101 7.51 -20.77 14.09
N LEU A 102 7.16 -20.09 15.19
CA LEU A 102 7.86 -20.17 16.47
C LEU A 102 7.27 -21.20 17.43
N CYS A 103 6.14 -21.83 17.11
CA CYS A 103 5.47 -22.81 17.99
C CYS A 103 6.43 -23.92 18.42
N ASP A 104 7.13 -24.57 17.49
CA ASP A 104 8.07 -25.66 17.78
C ASP A 104 9.20 -25.19 18.72
N GLY A 105 9.74 -24.00 18.49
CA GLY A 105 10.76 -23.41 19.35
C GLY A 105 10.25 -23.09 20.76
N TYR A 106 9.00 -22.63 20.88
CA TYR A 106 8.36 -22.44 22.19
C TYR A 106 8.13 -23.76 22.91
N GLU A 107 7.71 -24.81 22.19
CA GLU A 107 7.53 -26.15 22.74
C GLU A 107 8.87 -26.75 23.21
N GLU A 108 9.94 -26.59 22.44
CA GLU A 108 11.28 -27.02 22.85
C GLU A 108 11.80 -26.24 24.06
N ALA A 109 11.64 -24.91 24.07
CA ALA A 109 12.03 -24.09 25.20
C ALA A 109 11.26 -24.45 26.48
N MET A 110 9.97 -24.81 26.36
CA MET A 110 9.16 -25.26 27.51
C MET A 110 9.65 -26.56 28.13
N LYS A 111 10.36 -27.42 27.38
CA LYS A 111 10.96 -28.67 27.89
C LYS A 111 12.19 -28.40 28.76
N GLU A 112 12.85 -27.25 28.64
CA GLU A 112 14.01 -26.88 29.46
C GLU A 112 13.58 -26.37 30.85
N ARG A 113 13.26 -27.30 31.75
CA ARG A 113 12.90 -27.00 33.16
C ARG A 113 13.74 -27.82 34.16
N GLY A 114 13.70 -27.41 35.43
CA GLY A 114 14.35 -28.12 36.55
C GLY A 114 15.80 -27.68 36.85
N LYS A 115 16.42 -28.33 37.85
CA LYS A 115 17.80 -28.04 38.28
C LYS A 115 18.77 -28.18 37.10
N GLY A 116 19.65 -27.18 36.92
CA GLY A 116 20.63 -27.14 35.84
C GLY A 116 20.11 -26.61 34.49
N ALA A 117 18.84 -26.23 34.36
CA ALA A 117 18.26 -25.70 33.12
C ALA A 117 19.01 -24.48 32.57
N VAL A 118 19.40 -23.54 33.44
CA VAL A 118 20.19 -22.35 33.04
C VAL A 118 21.53 -22.74 32.41
N LYS A 119 22.19 -23.79 32.93
CA LYS A 119 23.46 -24.28 32.39
C LYS A 119 23.27 -24.91 31.01
N ARG A 120 22.17 -25.66 30.81
CA ARG A 120 21.80 -26.24 29.50
C ARG A 120 21.38 -25.18 28.47
N GLN A 121 20.63 -24.17 28.90
CA GLN A 121 20.24 -23.03 28.07
C GLN A 121 21.46 -22.22 27.59
N LYS A 122 22.48 -22.05 28.44
CA LYS A 122 23.76 -21.43 28.05
C LYS A 122 24.53 -22.26 27.02
N VAL A 123 24.64 -23.58 27.22
CA VAL A 123 25.34 -24.47 26.28
C VAL A 123 24.66 -24.51 24.91
N ARG A 124 23.32 -24.42 24.87
CA ARG A 124 22.53 -24.31 23.63
C ARG A 124 22.48 -22.91 23.03
N GLY A 125 23.15 -21.92 23.63
CA GLY A 125 23.19 -20.54 23.13
C GLY A 125 21.89 -19.74 23.30
N ILE A 126 20.93 -20.26 24.08
CA ILE A 126 19.61 -19.64 24.33
C ILE A 126 19.74 -18.42 25.27
N LEU A 127 20.71 -18.47 26.19
CA LEU A 127 21.07 -17.35 27.07
C LEU A 127 22.50 -16.89 26.75
N ARG A 128 22.67 -15.59 26.44
CA ARG A 128 24.01 -14.99 26.31
C ARG A 128 24.64 -14.80 27.70
N GLU A 129 25.94 -15.06 27.80
CA GLU A 129 26.71 -14.70 28.99
C GLU A 129 26.81 -13.18 29.11
N LYS A 130 26.65 -12.68 30.33
CA LYS A 130 26.90 -11.28 30.65
C LYS A 130 28.39 -11.00 30.62
#